data_AF-A0A6G3R147-F1
#
_entry.id   AF-A0A6G3R147-F1
#
_cell.length_a   1.000
_cell.length_b   1.000
_cell.length_c   1.000
_cell.angle_alpha   90.00
_cell.angle_beta   90.00
_cell.angle_gamma   90.00
#
_symmetry.space_group_name_H-M   'P 1'
#
loop_
_entity.id
_entity.type
_entity.pdbx_description
1 polymer ?
#
loop_
_entity_poly.entity_id
_entity_poly.type
_entity_poly.pdbx_seq_one_letter_code
_entity_poly.pdbx_strand_id
1 'polypeptide(L)' 'MTDMSHPSDLRAQLETLATEAFRPELAGIDRLPTLDIARLMNAEDATVATAVARRLPE' A
#
# COMPACT_ATOMS: atom_id res chain seq x y z
N MET A 1 -12.83 -27.83 -0.53
CA MET A 1 -12.98 -27.42 -1.94
C MET A 1 -12.35 -26.05 -2.03
N THR A 2 -11.06 -26.00 -2.37
CA THR A 2 -10.33 -24.74 -2.47
C THR A 2 -10.84 -24.04 -3.71
N ASP A 3 -11.55 -22.93 -3.53
CA ASP A 3 -11.90 -22.04 -4.63
C ASP A 3 -10.58 -21.45 -5.16
N MET A 4 -10.07 -22.03 -6.24
CA MET A 4 -8.87 -21.58 -6.93
C MET A 4 -9.27 -20.41 -7.81
N SER A 5 -9.56 -19.26 -7.20
CA SER A 5 -9.75 -18.02 -7.95
C SER A 5 -8.53 -17.81 -8.85
N HIS A 6 -8.76 -17.52 -10.14
CA HIS A 6 -7.64 -17.25 -11.04
C HIS A 6 -6.84 -16.07 -10.47
N PRO A 7 -5.48 -16.08 -10.56
CA PRO A 7 -4.66 -15.02 -9.98
C PRO A 7 -5.06 -13.60 -10.43
N SER A 8 -5.62 -13.46 -11.64
CA SER A 8 -6.19 -12.21 -12.15
C SER A 8 -7.42 -11.75 -11.37
N ASP A 9 -8.31 -12.68 -11.03
CA ASP A 9 -9.58 -12.39 -10.37
C ASP A 9 -9.35 -12.03 -8.91
N LEU A 10 -8.42 -12.75 -8.25
CA LEU A 10 -7.98 -12.40 -6.91
C LEU A 10 -7.32 -11.02 -6.89
N ARG A 11 -6.44 -10.72 -7.86
CA ARG A 11 -5.81 -9.40 -7.96
C ARG A 11 -6.83 -8.28 -8.13
N ALA A 12 -7.82 -8.47 -9.01
CA ALA A 12 -8.89 -7.48 -9.19
C ALA A 12 -9.71 -7.27 -7.91
N GLN A 13 -9.98 -8.31 -7.13
CA GLN A 13 -10.66 -8.18 -5.84
C GLN A 13 -9.81 -7.40 -4.83
N LEU A 14 -8.51 -7.72 -4.72
CA LEU A 14 -7.59 -7.08 -3.79
C LEU A 14 -7.34 -5.61 -4.12
N GLU A 15 -7.32 -5.25 -5.41
CA GLU A 15 -7.17 -3.84 -5.85
C GLU A 15 -8.28 -2.92 -5.32
N THR A 16 -9.44 -3.46 -4.93
CA THR A 16 -10.52 -2.67 -4.29
C THR A 16 -10.27 -2.38 -2.80
N LEU A 17 -9.37 -3.11 -2.16
CA LEU A 17 -9.03 -2.96 -0.75
C LEU A 17 -7.81 -2.06 -0.61
N ALA A 18 -7.96 -0.89 0.02
CA ALA A 18 -6.89 0.10 0.11
C ALA A 18 -5.59 -0.44 0.74
N THR A 19 -5.66 -1.44 1.63
CA THR A 19 -4.49 -2.07 2.27
C THR A 19 -3.80 -3.12 1.40
N GLU A 20 -4.48 -3.66 0.40
CA GLU A 20 -3.97 -4.72 -0.49
C GLU A 20 -3.65 -4.19 -1.90
N ALA A 21 -4.00 -2.92 -2.18
CA ALA A 21 -3.79 -2.30 -3.47
C ALA A 21 -2.30 -2.25 -3.86
N PHE A 22 -1.98 -2.78 -5.04
CA PHE A 22 -0.65 -2.66 -5.63
C PHE A 22 -0.37 -1.22 -6.07
N ARG A 23 0.81 -0.69 -5.73
CA ARG A 23 1.28 0.66 -6.09
C ARG A 23 2.43 0.56 -7.12
N PRO A 24 2.15 0.61 -8.44
CA PRO A 24 3.16 0.44 -9.49
C PRO A 24 4.36 1.37 -9.37
N GLU A 25 4.13 2.59 -8.88
CA GLU A 25 5.16 3.60 -8.64
C GLU A 25 6.21 3.18 -7.59
N LEU A 26 5.88 2.22 -6.71
CA LEU A 26 6.77 1.69 -5.68
C LEU A 26 7.36 0.32 -6.03
N ALA A 27 7.10 -0.20 -7.23
CA ALA A 27 7.49 -1.57 -7.62
C ALA A 27 9.00 -1.83 -7.64
N GLY A 28 9.83 -0.78 -7.63
CA GLY A 28 11.29 -0.86 -7.59
C GLY A 28 11.91 -0.65 -6.21
N ILE A 29 11.12 -0.60 -5.13
CA ILE A 29 11.59 -0.32 -3.76
C ILE A 29 12.68 -1.30 -3.30
N ASP A 30 12.62 -2.55 -3.74
CA ASP A 30 13.57 -3.63 -3.43
C ASP A 30 14.98 -3.40 -4.00
N ARG A 31 15.12 -2.47 -4.94
CA ARG A 31 16.38 -2.14 -5.63
C ARG A 31 17.03 -0.86 -5.11
N LEU A 32 16.38 -0.15 -4.20
CA LEU A 32 16.87 1.13 -3.68
C LEU A 32 17.96 0.93 -2.62
N PRO A 33 18.92 1.86 -2.49
CA PRO A 33 19.78 1.94 -1.31
C PRO A 33 18.95 2.04 -0.03
N THR A 34 19.46 1.48 1.07
CA THR A 34 18.74 1.41 2.35
C THR A 34 18.25 2.78 2.85
N LEU A 35 19.06 3.84 2.67
CA LEU A 35 18.66 5.20 3.07
C LEU A 35 17.47 5.70 2.23
N ASP A 36 17.41 5.37 0.95
CA ASP A 36 16.34 5.82 0.07
C ASP A 36 15.02 5.08 0.37
N ILE A 37 15.10 3.78 0.72
CA ILE A 37 13.96 3.04 1.26
C ILE A 37 13.43 3.73 2.52
N ALA A 38 14.30 4.06 3.48
CA ALA A 38 13.89 4.71 4.72
C ALA A 38 13.29 6.10 4.47
N ARG A 39 13.82 6.89 3.53
CA ARG A 39 13.25 8.20 3.16
C ARG A 39 11.84 8.05 2.57
N LEU A 40 11.64 7.08 1.69
CA LEU A 40 10.34 6.77 1.10
C LEU A 40 9.33 6.36 2.18
N MET A 41 9.71 5.43 3.06
CA MET A 41 8.85 4.99 4.17
C MET A 41 8.44 6.17 5.06
N ASN A 42 9.40 7.01 5.47
CA ASN A 42 9.12 8.18 6.30
C ASN A 42 8.17 9.19 5.62
N ALA A 43 8.28 9.36 4.30
CA ALA A 43 7.38 10.26 3.57
C ALA A 43 5.93 9.76 3.59
N GLU A 44 5.71 8.46 3.42
CA GLU A 44 4.39 7.83 3.53
C GLU A 44 3.87 7.87 4.98
N ASP A 45 4.71 7.55 5.97
CA ASP A 45 4.36 7.59 7.40
C ASP A 45 3.88 8.99 7.84
N ALA A 46 4.51 10.05 7.33
CA ALA A 46 4.13 11.42 7.64
C ALA A 46 2.68 11.77 7.24
N THR A 47 2.09 11.02 6.30
CA THR A 47 0.70 11.23 5.87
C THR A 47 -0.32 10.72 6.89
N VAL A 48 0.08 9.77 7.76
CA VAL A 48 -0.82 9.07 8.69
C VAL A 48 -1.48 10.03 9.67
N ALA A 49 -0.73 10.99 10.22
CA ALA A 49 -1.28 11.98 11.15
C ALA A 49 -2.44 12.77 10.53
N THR A 50 -2.31 13.17 9.26
CA THR A 50 -3.37 13.87 8.52
C THR A 50 -4.57 12.95 8.26
N ALA A 51 -4.32 11.67 7.96
CA ALA A 51 -5.40 10.68 7.81
C ALA A 51 -6.19 10.50 9.11
N VAL A 52 -5.51 10.43 10.25
CA VAL A 52 -6.13 10.34 11.59
C VAL A 52 -6.92 11.60 11.92
N ALA A 53 -6.34 12.78 11.65
CA ALA A 53 -7.01 14.07 11.92
C ALA A 53 -8.38 14.18 11.23
N ARG A 54 -8.52 13.64 10.00
CA ARG A 54 -9.79 13.59 9.26
C ARG A 54 -10.87 12.68 9.89
N ARG A 55 -10.52 11.89 10.91
CA ARG A 55 -11.42 10.96 11.60
C ARG A 55 -11.73 11.40 13.03
N LEU A 56 -11.18 12.52 13.49
CA LEU A 56 -11.51 13.06 14.80
C LEU A 56 -12.99 13.49 14.84
N PRO A 57 -13.71 13.22 15.95
CA PRO A 57 -15.03 13.79 16.19
C PRO A 57 -14.98 15.32 16.26
N GLU A 58 -16.13 15.95 16.07
CA GLU A 58 -16.34 17.36 16.40
C GLU A 58 -16.28 17.62 17.91
#